data_AF-A0A9W7LDU5-F1
#
_entry.id   AF-A0A9W7LDU5-F1
#
_cell.length_a   1.000
_cell.length_b   1.000
_cell.length_c   1.000
_cell.angle_alpha   90.00
_cell.angle_beta   90.00
_cell.angle_gamma   90.00
#
_symmetry.space_group_name_H-M   'P 1'
#
loop_
_entity.id
_entity.type
_entity.pdbx_description
1 polymer ?
#
loop_
_entity_poly.entity_id
_entity_poly.type
_entity_poly.pdbx_seq_one_letter_code
_entity_poly.pdbx_strand_id
1 'polypeptide(L)'
;MSSLARTATATTKPLTPVKMSLEFDMLPPPIYEKQKDSEAPKILGGIKIGLRKLVVVTGASSGLGRECARALCNNGNYFVVMAVRDVEKGKAVAKKYKFPDNSYTVMKLELASLQSVRDFVANLKAFKSARPLTHLVCNAAVYLPKDPKPSWTDDGYEMSMGVNHLGHFLLTQLLIPDMQKAKGARCIIVGSITGNTNTVGGGLVYPKADLGLLKGMEQGAQKPIAMMDGKKYDGAKAYKDSKVMNMMTVSELHRRYHKKTGVTFSSMYPGCIAETQLFREKRQWFRKIFPLFMKYVTGGYVGEEEAGERLAQVVDDPICAKSGVYWSWNGGAQTVGRYDASGKPKGAGGAGGEIFENQQSDAVQDRETAKKVFDLSCKLAGLKDKEILPDGP
;
A
#
# COMPACT_ATOMS: atom_id res chain seq x y z
N MET A 1 -43.57 6.99 88.24
CA MET A 1 -42.19 7.47 88.47
C MET A 1 -41.34 6.99 87.29
N SER A 2 -41.25 7.76 86.20
CA SER A 2 -40.16 8.72 85.90
C SER A 2 -38.80 8.05 85.66
N SER A 3 -38.41 7.90 84.40
CA SER A 3 -37.01 7.67 84.01
C SER A 3 -36.73 8.25 82.61
N LEU A 4 -35.99 9.36 82.62
CA LEU A 4 -34.94 9.79 81.68
C LEU A 4 -35.22 9.75 80.17
N ALA A 5 -35.50 10.94 79.62
CA ALA A 5 -35.32 11.26 78.21
C ALA A 5 -33.83 11.54 77.89
N ARG A 6 -33.32 10.93 76.82
CA ARG A 6 -32.14 11.40 76.07
C ARG A 6 -32.48 11.44 74.59
N THR A 7 -32.57 12.64 74.06
CA THR A 7 -32.63 12.96 72.62
C THR A 7 -31.22 12.84 72.02
N ALA A 8 -31.08 12.02 70.97
CA ALA A 8 -29.92 12.04 70.08
C ALA A 8 -30.42 12.31 68.66
N THR A 9 -30.07 13.47 68.12
CA THR A 9 -30.36 13.93 66.76
C THR A 9 -29.41 13.25 65.76
N ALA A 10 -29.96 12.48 64.82
CA ALA A 10 -29.22 11.94 63.68
C ALA A 10 -29.23 12.95 62.53
N THR A 11 -28.07 13.54 62.22
CA THR A 11 -27.88 14.41 61.05
C THR A 11 -27.68 13.57 59.79
N THR A 12 -28.63 13.64 58.85
CA THR A 12 -28.50 13.08 57.50
C THR A 12 -27.65 14.02 56.63
N LYS A 13 -26.45 13.57 56.23
CA LYS A 13 -25.69 14.25 55.17
C LYS A 13 -26.28 13.88 53.81
N PRO A 14 -26.63 14.83 52.93
CA PRO A 14 -27.02 14.51 51.57
C PRO A 14 -25.79 14.04 50.77
N LEU A 15 -25.96 12.95 50.03
CA LEU A 15 -24.97 12.44 49.09
C LEU A 15 -24.76 13.47 47.98
N THR A 16 -23.54 14.01 47.87
CA THR A 16 -23.11 14.80 46.72
C THR A 16 -23.17 13.95 45.45
N PRO A 17 -23.80 14.42 44.36
CA PRO A 17 -23.79 13.70 43.10
C PRO A 17 -22.36 13.67 42.56
N VAL A 18 -21.82 12.46 42.38
CA VAL A 18 -20.58 12.25 41.64
C VAL A 18 -20.83 12.73 40.21
N LYS A 19 -20.27 13.89 39.86
CA LYS A 19 -20.11 14.29 38.46
C LYS A 19 -19.17 13.26 37.82
N MET A 20 -19.75 12.23 37.21
CA MET A 20 -19.05 11.37 36.29
C MET A 20 -18.83 12.22 35.03
N SER A 21 -17.76 13.01 35.03
CA SER A 21 -17.22 13.57 33.80
C SER A 21 -16.78 12.38 32.96
N LEU A 22 -17.63 11.98 32.01
CA LEU A 22 -17.18 11.28 30.82
C LEU A 22 -16.11 12.17 30.21
N GLU A 23 -14.84 11.87 30.49
CA GLU A 23 -13.75 12.27 29.62
C GLU A 23 -14.10 11.70 28.26
N PHE A 24 -14.66 12.55 27.40
CA PHE A 24 -14.66 12.31 25.97
C PHE A 24 -13.19 12.10 25.64
N ASP A 25 -12.80 10.84 25.43
CA ASP A 25 -11.52 10.45 24.84
C ASP A 25 -11.25 11.44 23.71
N MET A 26 -10.31 12.36 23.94
CA MET A 26 -9.86 13.25 22.87
C MET A 26 -9.27 12.33 21.82
N LEU A 27 -10.02 12.10 20.74
CA LEU A 27 -9.51 11.39 19.59
C LEU A 27 -8.16 12.03 19.24
N PRO A 28 -7.12 11.22 18.97
CA PRO A 28 -5.84 11.77 18.58
C PRO A 28 -6.04 12.73 17.40
N PRO A 29 -5.24 13.79 17.30
CA PRO A 29 -5.36 14.73 16.19
C PRO A 29 -5.28 13.97 14.85
N PRO A 30 -5.99 14.42 13.81
CA PRO A 30 -5.99 13.75 12.51
C PRO A 30 -4.56 13.69 11.96
N ILE A 31 -4.22 12.53 11.39
CA ILE A 31 -2.95 12.28 10.72
C ILE A 31 -2.81 13.22 9.51
N TYR A 32 -3.90 13.37 8.74
CA TYR A 32 -3.93 14.27 7.61
C TYR A 32 -4.32 15.69 8.01
N GLU A 33 -3.32 16.55 8.04
CA GLU A 33 -3.52 18.00 7.98
C GLU A 33 -3.81 18.41 6.53
N LYS A 34 -5.03 18.89 6.30
CA LYS A 34 -5.50 19.38 5.00
C LYS A 34 -4.52 20.41 4.44
N GLN A 35 -4.09 20.21 3.18
CA GLN A 35 -3.24 21.19 2.54
C GLN A 35 -3.98 22.52 2.37
N LYS A 36 -3.32 23.62 2.71
CA LYS A 36 -3.79 24.95 2.29
C LYS A 36 -3.72 25.01 0.76
N ASP A 37 -4.68 25.65 0.11
CA ASP A 37 -4.80 25.74 -1.36
C ASP A 37 -3.52 26.24 -2.08
N SER A 38 -2.59 26.87 -1.35
CA SER A 38 -1.31 27.37 -1.83
C SER A 38 -0.17 26.33 -1.94
N GLU A 39 -0.33 25.11 -1.44
CA GLU A 39 0.74 24.09 -1.41
C GLU A 39 0.78 23.15 -2.63
N ALA A 40 -0.27 23.12 -3.45
CA ALA A 40 -0.25 22.37 -4.70
C ALA A 40 0.77 23.01 -5.67
N PRO A 41 1.65 22.25 -6.34
CA PRO A 41 2.63 22.81 -7.26
C PRO A 41 1.94 23.62 -8.36
N LYS A 42 2.20 24.94 -8.42
CA LYS A 42 1.64 25.79 -9.47
C LYS A 42 2.34 25.48 -10.80
N ILE A 43 1.56 25.27 -11.86
CA ILE A 43 2.07 25.02 -13.23
C ILE A 43 2.81 26.25 -13.80
N LEU A 44 2.53 27.44 -13.29
CA LEU A 44 3.09 28.69 -13.80
C LEU A 44 4.44 29.00 -13.14
N GLY A 45 5.54 28.59 -13.78
CA GLY A 45 6.87 29.11 -13.44
C GLY A 45 8.12 28.28 -13.74
N GLY A 46 8.06 27.10 -14.38
CA GLY A 46 9.30 26.42 -14.82
C GLY A 46 9.24 24.91 -15.10
N ILE A 47 8.30 24.17 -14.51
CA ILE A 47 8.19 22.72 -14.71
C ILE A 47 7.47 22.43 -16.04
N LYS A 48 8.18 21.85 -17.02
CA LYS A 48 7.61 21.46 -18.33
C LYS A 48 7.49 19.95 -18.45
N ILE A 49 6.28 19.38 -18.39
CA ILE A 49 6.09 17.91 -18.59
C ILE A 49 6.60 17.45 -19.98
N GLY A 50 6.60 18.31 -21.01
CA GLY A 50 7.26 18.04 -22.30
C GLY A 50 6.47 17.07 -23.17
N LEU A 51 7.05 16.04 -23.76
CA LEU A 51 6.31 14.93 -24.41
C LEU A 51 6.28 13.66 -23.54
N ARG A 52 6.73 13.78 -22.29
CA ARG A 52 6.96 12.65 -21.40
C ARG A 52 5.66 12.04 -20.89
N LYS A 53 5.72 10.74 -20.64
CA LYS A 53 4.68 9.94 -19.97
C LYS A 53 4.57 10.38 -18.51
N LEU A 54 3.38 10.73 -18.04
CA LEU A 54 3.14 11.14 -16.65
C LEU A 54 2.91 9.92 -15.75
N VAL A 55 3.74 9.76 -14.72
CA VAL A 55 3.70 8.60 -13.81
C VAL A 55 3.53 9.06 -12.37
N VAL A 56 2.59 8.47 -11.65
CA VAL A 56 2.49 8.63 -10.18
C VAL A 56 3.18 7.44 -9.51
N VAL A 57 4.09 7.72 -8.58
CA VAL A 57 4.72 6.71 -7.72
C VAL A 57 4.43 7.04 -6.27
N THR A 58 3.64 6.20 -5.62
CA THR A 58 3.33 6.35 -4.19
C THR A 58 4.50 5.88 -3.32
N GLY A 59 4.77 6.58 -2.21
CA GLY A 59 5.85 6.21 -1.30
C GLY A 59 7.25 6.43 -1.90
N ALA A 60 7.40 7.38 -2.82
CA ALA A 60 8.64 7.64 -3.55
C ALA A 60 9.76 8.31 -2.72
N SER A 61 9.58 8.51 -1.42
CA SER A 61 10.58 9.14 -0.53
C SER A 61 11.59 8.14 0.09
N SER A 62 11.46 6.84 -0.14
CA SER A 62 12.36 5.84 0.46
C SER A 62 12.34 4.50 -0.27
N GLY A 63 13.44 3.74 -0.16
CA GLY A 63 13.52 2.35 -0.60
C GLY A 63 13.14 2.16 -2.07
N LEU A 64 12.35 1.11 -2.33
CA LEU A 64 11.87 0.71 -3.65
C LEU A 64 11.26 1.86 -4.47
N GLY A 65 10.34 2.62 -3.87
CA GLY A 65 9.65 3.71 -4.56
C GLY A 65 10.58 4.85 -4.96
N ARG A 66 11.60 5.15 -4.13
CA ARG A 66 12.62 6.17 -4.46
C ARG A 66 13.45 5.72 -5.66
N GLU A 67 13.95 4.49 -5.62
CA GLU A 67 14.82 3.98 -6.69
C GLU A 67 14.06 3.81 -8.01
N CYS A 68 12.81 3.35 -7.97
CA CYS A 68 11.93 3.34 -9.15
C CYS A 68 11.71 4.76 -9.71
N ALA A 69 11.35 5.73 -8.86
CA ALA A 69 11.16 7.11 -9.30
C ALA A 69 12.44 7.70 -9.92
N ARG A 70 13.61 7.40 -9.34
CA ARG A 70 14.92 7.82 -9.85
C ARG A 70 15.21 7.20 -11.22
N ALA A 71 15.02 5.89 -11.36
CA ALA A 71 15.23 5.16 -12.60
C ALA A 71 14.33 5.68 -13.73
N LEU A 72 13.04 5.90 -13.47
CA LEU A 72 12.10 6.49 -14.44
C LEU A 72 12.50 7.91 -14.85
N CYS A 73 12.94 8.74 -13.89
CA CYS A 73 13.43 10.08 -14.19
C CYS A 73 14.68 10.04 -15.09
N ASN A 74 15.64 9.15 -14.79
CA ASN A 74 16.88 8.99 -15.55
C ASN A 74 16.66 8.45 -16.97
N ASN A 75 15.63 7.63 -17.18
CA ASN A 75 15.23 7.15 -18.51
C ASN A 75 14.83 8.31 -19.45
N GLY A 76 14.37 9.44 -18.91
CA GLY A 76 14.08 10.67 -19.67
C GLY A 76 12.71 10.67 -20.38
N ASN A 77 12.09 9.51 -20.60
CA ASN A 77 10.76 9.41 -21.20
C ASN A 77 9.61 9.70 -20.23
N TYR A 78 9.89 9.81 -18.94
CA TYR A 78 8.90 9.93 -17.88
C TYR A 78 9.00 11.25 -17.12
N PHE A 79 7.85 11.76 -16.72
CA PHE A 79 7.72 12.79 -15.71
C PHE A 79 7.06 12.17 -14.47
N VAL A 80 7.76 12.19 -13.34
CA VAL A 80 7.35 11.45 -12.14
C VAL A 80 6.71 12.38 -11.10
N VAL A 81 5.47 12.09 -10.72
CA VAL A 81 4.83 12.64 -9.52
C VAL A 81 5.19 11.73 -8.35
N MET A 82 6.12 12.20 -7.51
CA MET A 82 6.50 11.58 -6.26
C MET A 82 5.39 11.85 -5.23
N ALA A 83 4.46 10.90 -5.09
CA ALA A 83 3.35 11.00 -4.15
C ALA A 83 3.80 10.50 -2.77
N VAL A 84 3.92 11.43 -1.81
CA VAL A 84 4.55 11.17 -0.50
C VAL A 84 3.80 11.87 0.62
N ARG A 85 3.83 11.32 1.84
CA ARG A 85 3.20 11.95 3.01
C ARG A 85 3.86 13.27 3.44
N ASP A 86 5.18 13.34 3.30
CA ASP A 86 6.03 14.46 3.72
C ASP A 86 6.75 15.02 2.49
N VAL A 87 6.29 16.18 2.04
CA VAL A 87 6.75 16.84 0.81
C VAL A 87 8.20 17.33 0.95
N GLU A 88 8.56 17.89 2.10
CA GLU A 88 9.91 18.43 2.32
C GLU A 88 10.94 17.31 2.40
N LYS A 89 10.60 16.20 3.07
CA LYS A 89 11.42 14.99 2.99
C LYS A 89 11.53 14.47 1.56
N GLY A 90 10.44 14.45 0.79
CA GLY A 90 10.45 14.03 -0.61
C GLY A 90 11.42 14.87 -1.47
N LYS A 91 11.36 16.19 -1.34
CA LYS A 91 12.27 17.14 -2.02
C LYS A 91 13.72 16.92 -1.62
N ALA A 92 13.99 16.79 -0.32
CA ALA A 92 15.33 16.54 0.21
C ALA A 92 15.91 15.22 -0.31
N VAL A 93 15.09 14.17 -0.41
CA VAL A 93 15.47 12.88 -0.99
C VAL A 93 15.80 13.02 -2.46
N ALA A 94 14.95 13.67 -3.25
CA ALA A 94 15.21 13.84 -4.68
C ALA A 94 16.51 14.62 -4.95
N LYS A 95 16.80 15.67 -4.17
CA LYS A 95 18.08 16.41 -4.20
C LYS A 95 19.27 15.53 -3.80
N LYS A 96 19.16 14.81 -2.68
CA LYS A 96 20.23 13.93 -2.17
C LYS A 96 20.62 12.84 -3.18
N TYR A 97 19.63 12.27 -3.85
CA TYR A 97 19.80 11.19 -4.83
C TYR A 97 19.94 11.71 -6.28
N LYS A 98 20.13 13.03 -6.45
CA LYS A 98 20.41 13.69 -7.73
C LYS A 98 19.42 13.33 -8.84
N PHE A 99 18.13 13.39 -8.53
CA PHE A 99 17.10 13.25 -9.56
C PHE A 99 17.30 14.34 -10.63
N PRO A 100 17.18 14.02 -11.93
CA PRO A 100 17.27 15.01 -12.99
C PRO A 100 16.32 16.18 -12.76
N ASP A 101 16.82 17.40 -12.96
CA ASP A 101 16.00 18.59 -12.83
C ASP A 101 14.85 18.56 -13.85
N ASN A 102 13.70 19.11 -13.46
CA ASN A 102 12.49 19.13 -14.28
C ASN A 102 11.98 17.76 -14.75
N SER A 103 12.36 16.63 -14.13
CA SER A 103 11.80 15.31 -14.43
C SER A 103 10.78 14.81 -13.40
N TYR A 104 10.58 15.53 -12.31
CA TYR A 104 9.67 15.14 -11.26
C TYR A 104 9.00 16.34 -10.58
N THR A 105 7.95 16.03 -9.83
CA THR A 105 7.39 16.93 -8.80
C THR A 105 7.06 16.12 -7.56
N VAL A 106 7.05 16.77 -6.39
CA VAL A 106 6.69 16.12 -5.12
C VAL A 106 5.32 16.62 -4.69
N MET A 107 4.40 15.70 -4.43
CA MET A 107 3.01 16.02 -4.12
C MET A 107 2.55 15.24 -2.87
N LYS A 108 1.80 15.90 -1.99
CA LYS A 108 1.36 15.31 -0.72
C LYS A 108 0.29 14.23 -0.98
N LEU A 109 0.52 13.05 -0.42
CA LEU A 109 -0.43 11.95 -0.37
C LEU A 109 -0.22 11.18 0.95
N GLU A 110 -1.18 11.27 1.86
CA GLU A 110 -1.26 10.44 3.05
C GLU A 110 -2.33 9.36 2.84
N LEU A 111 -1.90 8.11 2.66
CA LEU A 111 -2.82 6.99 2.40
C LEU A 111 -3.61 6.58 3.66
N ALA A 112 -3.19 7.03 4.85
CA ALA A 112 -3.95 6.87 6.09
C ALA A 112 -5.13 7.85 6.21
N SER A 113 -5.53 8.54 5.13
CA SER A 113 -6.69 9.41 5.06
C SER A 113 -7.34 9.35 3.68
N LEU A 114 -8.58 8.86 3.60
CA LEU A 114 -9.32 8.80 2.33
C LEU A 114 -9.58 10.21 1.78
N GLN A 115 -9.70 11.23 2.65
CA GLN A 115 -9.78 12.62 2.23
C GLN A 115 -8.47 13.08 1.58
N SER A 116 -7.30 12.73 2.14
CA SER A 116 -6.01 13.05 1.49
C SER A 116 -5.88 12.42 0.11
N VAL A 117 -6.41 11.22 -0.11
CA VAL A 117 -6.42 10.57 -1.43
C VAL A 117 -7.24 11.38 -2.44
N ARG A 118 -8.41 11.86 -2.02
CA ARG A 118 -9.28 12.72 -2.85
C ARG A 118 -8.63 14.05 -3.17
N ASP A 119 -8.01 14.68 -2.17
CA ASP A 119 -7.28 15.93 -2.33
C ASP A 119 -6.07 15.76 -3.27
N PHE A 120 -5.32 14.66 -3.16
CA PHE A 120 -4.25 14.32 -4.09
C PHE A 120 -4.75 14.20 -5.54
N VAL A 121 -5.87 13.50 -5.78
CA VAL A 121 -6.44 13.35 -7.13
C VAL A 121 -6.87 14.71 -7.70
N ALA A 122 -7.48 15.56 -6.88
CA ALA A 122 -7.86 16.92 -7.28
C ALA A 122 -6.61 17.77 -7.64
N ASN A 123 -5.58 17.73 -6.79
CA ASN A 123 -4.32 18.44 -7.01
C ASN A 123 -3.57 17.92 -8.25
N LEU A 124 -3.56 16.61 -8.47
CA LEU A 124 -2.98 16.00 -9.66
C LEU A 124 -3.71 16.44 -10.93
N LYS A 125 -5.05 16.46 -10.90
CA LYS A 125 -5.88 16.96 -12.01
C LYS A 125 -5.57 18.41 -12.32
N ALA A 126 -5.47 19.25 -11.29
CA ALA A 126 -5.08 20.64 -11.45
C ALA A 126 -3.66 20.78 -12.04
N PHE A 127 -2.70 20.01 -11.54
CA PHE A 127 -1.29 20.03 -11.96
C PHE A 127 -1.03 19.54 -13.39
N LYS A 128 -1.76 18.52 -13.87
CA LYS A 128 -1.52 17.93 -15.19
C LYS A 128 -2.36 18.58 -16.30
N SER A 129 -3.36 19.40 -15.95
CA SER A 129 -4.35 19.96 -16.88
C SER A 129 -4.99 18.83 -17.73
N ALA A 130 -5.03 18.99 -19.05
CA ALA A 130 -5.62 18.03 -19.98
C ALA A 130 -4.79 16.76 -20.22
N ARG A 131 -3.56 16.67 -19.70
CA ARG A 131 -2.70 15.50 -19.96
C ARG A 131 -3.20 14.27 -19.22
N PRO A 132 -3.31 13.11 -19.88
CA PRO A 132 -3.71 11.89 -19.20
C PRO A 132 -2.57 11.35 -18.34
N LEU A 133 -2.91 10.78 -17.18
CA LEU A 133 -2.00 9.95 -16.40
C LEU A 133 -1.69 8.68 -17.20
N THR A 134 -0.41 8.37 -17.44
CA THR A 134 -0.06 7.18 -18.22
C THR A 134 0.21 5.99 -17.31
N HIS A 135 0.85 6.18 -16.14
CA HIS A 135 1.13 5.04 -15.25
C HIS A 135 0.86 5.40 -13.78
N LEU A 136 0.35 4.43 -13.03
CA LEU A 136 0.16 4.50 -11.58
C LEU A 136 0.94 3.36 -10.93
N VAL A 137 1.80 3.69 -9.97
CA VAL A 137 2.58 2.73 -9.18
C VAL A 137 2.15 2.81 -7.71
N CYS A 138 1.37 1.82 -7.28
CA CYS A 138 0.91 1.63 -5.90
C CYS A 138 1.99 0.85 -5.12
N ASN A 139 3.03 1.56 -4.68
CA ASN A 139 4.20 1.03 -3.99
C ASN A 139 4.16 1.24 -2.46
N ALA A 140 3.57 2.33 -1.98
CA ALA A 140 3.62 2.67 -0.56
C ALA A 140 3.10 1.54 0.35
N ALA A 141 3.77 1.32 1.47
CA ALA A 141 3.30 0.35 2.45
C ALA A 141 3.79 0.68 3.86
N VAL A 142 3.01 0.26 4.85
CA VAL A 142 3.38 0.20 6.25
C VAL A 142 3.36 -1.25 6.72
N TYR A 143 4.27 -1.58 7.62
CA TYR A 143 4.41 -2.91 8.23
C TYR A 143 4.74 -2.70 9.70
N LEU A 144 3.81 -3.07 10.58
CA LEU A 144 3.86 -2.83 12.03
C LEU A 144 3.83 -4.16 12.83
N PRO A 145 4.79 -5.08 12.62
CA PRO A 145 4.70 -6.44 13.17
C PRO A 145 4.92 -6.52 14.68
N LYS A 146 5.41 -5.46 15.32
CA LYS A 146 5.71 -5.45 16.75
C LYS A 146 4.66 -4.72 17.58
N ASP A 147 3.72 -4.04 16.94
CA ASP A 147 2.71 -3.27 17.64
C ASP A 147 1.77 -4.24 18.39
N PRO A 148 1.64 -4.11 19.72
CA PRO A 148 0.81 -5.03 20.51
C PRO A 148 -0.70 -4.72 20.40
N LYS A 149 -1.05 -3.56 19.83
CA LYS A 149 -2.42 -3.07 19.62
C LYS A 149 -2.51 -2.44 18.22
N PRO A 150 -3.70 -2.46 17.59
CA PRO A 150 -3.88 -1.81 16.31
C PRO A 150 -3.72 -0.29 16.44
N SER A 151 -3.13 0.32 15.42
CA SER A 151 -3.23 1.76 15.15
C SER A 151 -4.28 2.00 14.06
N TRP A 152 -4.78 3.23 13.98
CA TRP A 152 -5.96 3.56 13.17
C TRP A 152 -5.66 4.71 12.21
N THR A 153 -6.22 4.63 11.01
CA THR A 153 -6.27 5.74 10.05
C THR A 153 -7.25 6.83 10.52
N ASP A 154 -7.26 7.98 9.84
CA ASP A 154 -8.23 9.05 10.11
C ASP A 154 -9.68 8.57 9.93
N ASP A 155 -9.88 7.64 9.00
CA ASP A 155 -11.18 7.04 8.69
C ASP A 155 -11.53 5.84 9.61
N GLY A 156 -10.69 5.53 10.60
CA GLY A 156 -10.95 4.51 11.62
C GLY A 156 -10.70 3.06 11.17
N TYR A 157 -9.92 2.84 10.11
CA TYR A 157 -9.48 1.52 9.67
C TYR A 157 -8.14 1.13 10.31
N GLU A 158 -7.88 -0.16 10.48
CA GLU A 158 -6.55 -0.62 10.93
C GLU A 158 -5.47 -0.11 9.97
N MET A 159 -4.35 0.37 10.52
CA MET A 159 -3.32 1.11 9.80
C MET A 159 -2.76 0.39 8.56
N SER A 160 -2.41 -0.89 8.65
CA SER A 160 -1.88 -1.67 7.52
C SER A 160 -2.94 -1.85 6.42
N MET A 161 -4.18 -2.17 6.80
CA MET A 161 -5.30 -2.33 5.89
C MET A 161 -5.69 -1.02 5.22
N GLY A 162 -5.79 0.06 5.99
CA GLY A 162 -6.12 1.39 5.52
C GLY A 162 -5.09 1.92 4.53
N VAL A 163 -3.80 1.88 4.89
CA VAL A 163 -2.72 2.41 4.04
C VAL A 163 -2.42 1.52 2.83
N ASN A 164 -2.17 0.22 3.06
CA ASN A 164 -1.64 -0.64 2.01
C ASN A 164 -2.69 -1.00 0.97
N HIS A 165 -3.96 -1.09 1.39
CA HIS A 165 -5.08 -1.53 0.58
C HIS A 165 -6.12 -0.44 0.32
N LEU A 166 -6.88 0.03 1.32
CA LEU A 166 -8.04 0.91 1.07
C LEU A 166 -7.65 2.25 0.44
N GLY A 167 -6.57 2.89 0.90
CA GLY A 167 -6.07 4.13 0.32
C GLY A 167 -5.63 3.96 -1.14
N HIS A 168 -4.92 2.87 -1.45
CA HIS A 168 -4.54 2.55 -2.83
C HIS A 168 -5.72 2.14 -3.69
N PHE A 169 -6.69 1.43 -3.13
CA PHE A 169 -7.91 1.02 -3.81
C PHE A 169 -8.68 2.27 -4.25
N LEU A 170 -8.94 3.20 -3.33
CA LEU A 170 -9.58 4.48 -3.63
C LEU A 170 -8.80 5.26 -4.70
N LEU A 171 -7.48 5.40 -4.50
CA LEU A 171 -6.61 6.12 -5.43
C LEU A 171 -6.70 5.54 -6.85
N THR A 172 -6.67 4.21 -6.95
CA THR A 172 -6.75 3.50 -8.23
C THR A 172 -8.09 3.75 -8.90
N GLN A 173 -9.20 3.54 -8.19
CA GLN A 173 -10.56 3.75 -8.74
C GLN A 173 -10.77 5.17 -9.24
N LEU A 174 -10.29 6.18 -8.50
CA LEU A 174 -10.41 7.59 -8.90
C LEU A 174 -9.53 7.96 -10.10
N LEU A 175 -8.43 7.23 -10.37
CA LEU A 175 -7.49 7.53 -11.45
C LEU A 175 -7.73 6.73 -12.73
N ILE A 176 -8.38 5.56 -12.70
CA ILE A 176 -8.65 4.77 -13.92
C ILE A 176 -9.38 5.60 -15.00
N PRO A 177 -10.41 6.42 -14.69
CA PRO A 177 -11.09 7.21 -15.72
C PRO A 177 -10.19 8.22 -16.46
N ASP A 178 -9.10 8.64 -15.84
CA ASP A 178 -8.08 9.48 -16.48
C ASP A 178 -7.04 8.64 -17.22
N MET A 179 -6.63 7.50 -16.65
CA MET A 179 -5.66 6.59 -17.26
C MET A 179 -6.13 5.99 -18.58
N GLN A 180 -7.42 5.67 -18.72
CA GLN A 180 -7.97 5.13 -19.97
C GLN A 180 -7.85 6.10 -21.17
N LYS A 181 -7.57 7.38 -20.93
CA LYS A 181 -7.33 8.37 -21.99
C LYS A 181 -5.92 8.28 -22.56
N ALA A 182 -4.99 7.58 -21.89
CA ALA A 182 -3.64 7.35 -22.36
C ALA A 182 -3.51 5.99 -23.06
N LYS A 183 -2.77 5.95 -24.17
CA LYS A 183 -2.40 4.70 -24.83
C LYS A 183 -1.36 3.94 -24.00
N GLY A 184 -1.60 2.65 -23.78
CA GLY A 184 -0.68 1.76 -23.07
C GLY A 184 -0.54 2.09 -21.58
N ALA A 185 -1.57 2.66 -20.97
CA ALA A 185 -1.52 3.02 -19.56
C ALA A 185 -1.39 1.78 -18.66
N ARG A 186 -0.59 1.87 -17.58
CA ARG A 186 -0.36 0.74 -16.66
C ARG A 186 -0.61 1.12 -15.21
N CYS A 187 -1.35 0.28 -14.50
CA CYS A 187 -1.51 0.34 -13.06
C CYS A 187 -0.78 -0.86 -12.43
N ILE A 188 0.29 -0.57 -11.70
CA ILE A 188 1.16 -1.57 -11.06
C ILE A 188 0.93 -1.50 -9.55
N ILE A 189 0.55 -2.63 -8.94
CA ILE A 189 0.41 -2.74 -7.48
C ILE A 189 1.53 -3.62 -6.92
N VAL A 190 2.35 -3.07 -6.02
CA VAL A 190 3.46 -3.82 -5.42
C VAL A 190 2.91 -4.84 -4.43
N GLY A 191 3.02 -6.11 -4.81
CA GLY A 191 2.60 -7.25 -4.03
C GLY A 191 3.64 -7.63 -2.96
N SER A 192 3.56 -8.87 -2.50
CA SER A 192 4.57 -9.46 -1.62
C SER A 192 4.55 -10.98 -1.76
N ILE A 193 5.73 -11.59 -1.71
CA ILE A 193 5.88 -13.03 -1.51
C ILE A 193 5.08 -13.52 -0.28
N THR A 194 5.03 -12.72 0.79
CA THR A 194 4.31 -13.10 2.02
C THR A 194 2.79 -13.09 1.90
N GLY A 195 2.26 -12.46 0.86
CA GLY A 195 0.83 -12.52 0.50
C GLY A 195 0.52 -13.69 -0.43
N ASN A 196 1.48 -14.56 -0.70
CA ASN A 196 1.32 -15.67 -1.63
C ASN A 196 1.67 -16.98 -0.90
N THR A 197 0.67 -17.76 -0.49
CA THR A 197 0.87 -18.94 0.38
C THR A 197 1.62 -20.08 -0.30
N ASN A 198 1.70 -20.07 -1.63
CA ASN A 198 2.49 -21.00 -2.45
C ASN A 198 4.00 -20.68 -2.48
N THR A 199 4.44 -19.66 -1.74
CA THR A 199 5.86 -19.28 -1.63
C THR A 199 6.42 -19.62 -0.25
N VAL A 200 7.74 -19.73 -0.12
CA VAL A 200 8.40 -19.93 1.19
C VAL A 200 8.01 -18.84 2.20
N GLY A 201 7.99 -17.58 1.75
CA GLY A 201 7.68 -16.43 2.61
C GLY A 201 6.22 -16.34 3.06
N GLY A 202 5.27 -16.81 2.24
CA GLY A 202 3.84 -16.83 2.58
C GLY A 202 3.37 -18.12 3.24
N GLY A 203 3.96 -19.26 2.87
CA GLY A 203 3.56 -20.60 3.28
C GLY A 203 4.26 -21.14 4.52
N LEU A 204 5.52 -20.74 4.78
CA LEU A 204 6.33 -21.29 5.89
C LEU A 204 6.61 -20.29 7.01
N VAL A 205 6.36 -18.99 6.80
CA VAL A 205 6.56 -17.96 7.83
C VAL A 205 5.22 -17.60 8.47
N TYR A 206 5.04 -17.94 9.75
CA TYR A 206 3.86 -17.56 10.52
C TYR A 206 3.95 -16.11 11.06
N PRO A 207 2.80 -15.44 11.25
CA PRO A 207 1.44 -15.85 10.87
C PRO A 207 1.24 -15.86 9.35
N LYS A 208 0.35 -16.71 8.81
CA LYS A 208 0.02 -16.72 7.38
C LYS A 208 -1.10 -15.72 7.09
N ALA A 209 -1.17 -15.25 5.85
CA ALA A 209 -2.34 -14.52 5.39
C ALA A 209 -3.56 -15.45 5.40
N ASP A 210 -4.68 -14.96 5.93
CA ASP A 210 -5.94 -15.69 6.00
C ASP A 210 -7.08 -14.69 6.16
N LEU A 211 -7.85 -14.50 5.10
CA LEU A 211 -8.99 -13.58 5.09
C LEU A 211 -10.25 -14.20 5.70
N GLY A 212 -10.23 -15.50 6.03
CA GLY A 212 -11.39 -16.23 6.51
C GLY A 212 -12.61 -16.02 5.58
N LEU A 213 -13.75 -15.74 6.20
CA LEU A 213 -14.99 -15.39 5.48
C LEU A 213 -15.18 -13.87 5.36
N LEU A 214 -14.12 -13.06 5.52
CA LEU A 214 -14.19 -11.59 5.46
C LEU A 214 -15.12 -10.94 6.48
N LYS A 215 -15.44 -11.63 7.59
CA LYS A 215 -16.40 -11.15 8.61
C LYS A 215 -16.08 -9.75 9.13
N GLY A 216 -14.80 -9.43 9.29
CA GLY A 216 -14.37 -8.09 9.73
C GLY A 216 -14.67 -7.01 8.69
N MET A 217 -14.49 -7.32 7.40
CA MET A 217 -14.88 -6.39 6.31
C MET A 217 -16.40 -6.25 6.19
N GLU A 218 -17.15 -7.35 6.32
CA GLU A 218 -18.62 -7.33 6.28
C GLU A 218 -19.23 -6.49 7.42
N GLN A 219 -18.56 -6.45 8.57
CA GLN A 219 -18.92 -5.62 9.72
C GLN A 219 -18.44 -4.16 9.60
N GLY A 220 -17.87 -3.76 8.46
CA GLY A 220 -17.46 -2.39 8.17
C GLY A 220 -15.99 -2.07 8.44
N ALA A 221 -15.18 -3.01 8.95
CA ALA A 221 -13.74 -2.87 9.20
C ALA A 221 -13.30 -1.65 10.03
N GLN A 222 -14.25 -1.00 10.72
CA GLN A 222 -13.98 0.18 11.56
C GLN A 222 -13.65 -0.24 12.99
N LYS A 223 -12.90 0.60 13.71
CA LYS A 223 -12.61 0.40 15.13
C LYS A 223 -13.87 -0.01 15.92
N PRO A 224 -13.80 -1.08 16.75
CA PRO A 224 -12.59 -1.79 17.17
C PRO A 224 -12.16 -2.98 16.28
N ILE A 225 -12.77 -3.19 15.11
CA ILE A 225 -12.44 -4.31 14.21
C ILE A 225 -11.07 -4.09 13.56
N ALA A 226 -10.11 -4.97 13.85
CA ALA A 226 -8.72 -4.78 13.44
C ALA A 226 -8.21 -5.77 12.38
N MET A 227 -8.98 -6.82 12.09
CA MET A 227 -8.59 -7.87 11.12
C MET A 227 -9.76 -8.16 10.18
N MET A 228 -9.45 -8.46 8.92
CA MET A 228 -10.47 -8.66 7.88
C MET A 228 -11.27 -9.95 8.07
N ASP A 229 -10.67 -10.96 8.71
CA ASP A 229 -11.36 -12.19 9.13
C ASP A 229 -12.16 -12.04 10.44
N GLY A 230 -12.14 -10.86 11.07
CA GLY A 230 -12.81 -10.57 12.33
C GLY A 230 -12.10 -11.14 13.58
N LYS A 231 -10.89 -11.69 13.44
CA LYS A 231 -10.13 -12.25 14.58
C LYS A 231 -9.36 -11.17 15.35
N LYS A 232 -8.66 -11.60 16.40
CA LYS A 232 -7.78 -10.73 17.20
C LYS A 232 -6.66 -10.15 16.33
N TYR A 233 -6.28 -8.92 16.62
CA TYR A 233 -5.23 -8.20 15.92
C TYR A 233 -3.88 -8.93 15.97
N ASP A 234 -3.22 -9.00 14.82
CA ASP A 234 -1.83 -9.37 14.65
C ASP A 234 -1.24 -8.50 13.53
N GLY A 235 -0.30 -7.61 13.85
CA GLY A 235 0.25 -6.65 12.88
C GLY A 235 1.05 -7.30 11.75
N ALA A 236 1.65 -8.48 11.99
CA ALA A 236 2.32 -9.22 10.93
C ALA A 236 1.32 -9.87 9.97
N LYS A 237 0.21 -10.41 10.50
CA LYS A 237 -0.89 -10.94 9.69
C LYS A 237 -1.60 -9.84 8.92
N ALA A 238 -1.92 -8.70 9.55
CA ALA A 238 -2.60 -7.56 8.93
C ALA A 238 -1.87 -7.07 7.66
N TYR A 239 -0.54 -6.96 7.74
CA TYR A 239 0.27 -6.67 6.56
C TYR A 239 0.12 -7.72 5.45
N LYS A 240 0.20 -9.01 5.79
CA LYS A 240 0.10 -10.09 4.79
C LYS A 240 -1.28 -10.15 4.15
N ASP A 241 -2.34 -10.01 4.95
CA ASP A 241 -3.72 -9.92 4.48
C ASP A 241 -3.89 -8.74 3.51
N SER A 242 -3.34 -7.56 3.83
CA SER A 242 -3.36 -6.40 2.93
C SER A 242 -2.68 -6.67 1.58
N LYS A 243 -1.60 -7.48 1.57
CA LYS A 243 -0.88 -7.83 0.34
C LYS A 243 -1.61 -8.87 -0.49
N VAL A 244 -2.28 -9.85 0.13
CA VAL A 244 -3.21 -10.77 -0.57
C VAL A 244 -4.30 -9.96 -1.27
N MET A 245 -4.96 -9.07 -0.52
CA MET A 245 -6.06 -8.24 -1.05
C MET A 245 -5.63 -7.34 -2.20
N ASN A 246 -4.39 -6.82 -2.18
CA ASN A 246 -3.82 -6.08 -3.30
C ASN A 246 -3.66 -6.94 -4.55
N MET A 247 -3.21 -8.20 -4.40
CA MET A 247 -3.10 -9.12 -5.54
C MET A 247 -4.48 -9.52 -6.09
N MET A 248 -5.45 -9.80 -5.22
CA MET A 248 -6.85 -10.02 -5.61
C MET A 248 -7.44 -8.82 -6.34
N THR A 249 -7.12 -7.60 -5.88
CA THR A 249 -7.56 -6.36 -6.52
C THR A 249 -7.04 -6.24 -7.95
N VAL A 250 -5.78 -6.60 -8.21
CA VAL A 250 -5.24 -6.61 -9.59
C VAL A 250 -6.02 -7.59 -10.47
N SER A 251 -6.32 -8.78 -9.97
CA SER A 251 -7.12 -9.78 -10.70
C SER A 251 -8.52 -9.24 -11.04
N GLU A 252 -9.19 -8.58 -10.10
CA GLU A 252 -10.51 -7.99 -10.32
C GLU A 252 -10.46 -6.76 -11.24
N LEU A 253 -9.46 -5.88 -11.10
CA LEU A 253 -9.25 -4.75 -12.00
C LEU A 253 -9.04 -5.22 -13.45
N HIS A 254 -8.23 -6.26 -13.64
CA HIS A 254 -8.03 -6.87 -14.95
C HIS A 254 -9.36 -7.40 -15.50
N ARG A 255 -10.07 -8.23 -14.74
CA ARG A 255 -11.34 -8.85 -15.17
C ARG A 255 -12.40 -7.82 -15.50
N ARG A 256 -12.55 -6.79 -14.67
CA ARG A 256 -13.61 -5.78 -14.80
C ARG A 256 -13.28 -4.72 -15.84
N TYR A 257 -12.03 -4.28 -15.94
CA TYR A 257 -11.70 -3.03 -16.63
C TYR A 257 -10.71 -3.15 -17.79
N HIS A 258 -9.86 -4.19 -17.86
CA HIS A 258 -8.80 -4.24 -18.88
C HIS A 258 -9.34 -4.15 -20.31
N LYS A 259 -10.28 -5.04 -20.66
CA LYS A 259 -10.87 -5.12 -22.02
C LYS A 259 -11.57 -3.83 -22.45
N LYS A 260 -12.17 -3.11 -21.50
CA LYS A 260 -12.94 -1.88 -21.74
C LYS A 260 -12.07 -0.63 -21.80
N THR A 261 -11.07 -0.54 -20.93
CA THR A 261 -10.27 0.68 -20.73
C THR A 261 -8.94 0.65 -21.48
N GLY A 262 -8.47 -0.54 -21.87
CA GLY A 262 -7.11 -0.74 -22.40
C GLY A 262 -6.01 -0.55 -21.36
N VAL A 263 -6.34 -0.25 -20.10
CA VAL A 263 -5.36 -0.12 -19.02
C VAL A 263 -4.85 -1.51 -18.65
N THR A 264 -3.53 -1.65 -18.57
CA THR A 264 -2.87 -2.86 -18.08
C THR A 264 -2.81 -2.82 -16.56
N PHE A 265 -3.35 -3.86 -15.92
CA PHE A 265 -3.28 -4.03 -14.47
C PHE A 265 -2.32 -5.18 -14.16
N SER A 266 -1.31 -4.94 -13.35
CA SER A 266 -0.37 -5.97 -12.94
C SER A 266 0.04 -5.82 -11.49
N SER A 267 0.52 -6.91 -10.92
CA SER A 267 1.21 -6.91 -9.64
C SER A 267 2.65 -7.35 -9.85
N MET A 268 3.52 -7.05 -8.90
CA MET A 268 4.90 -7.51 -8.98
C MET A 268 5.54 -7.74 -7.61
N TYR A 269 6.55 -8.60 -7.57
CA TYR A 269 7.43 -8.79 -6.42
C TYR A 269 8.89 -8.56 -6.82
N PRO A 270 9.59 -7.58 -6.20
CA PRO A 270 10.92 -7.16 -6.67
C PRO A 270 12.04 -8.06 -6.16
N GLY A 271 11.74 -8.99 -5.25
CA GLY A 271 12.72 -9.66 -4.40
C GLY A 271 12.70 -9.14 -2.97
N CYS A 272 13.49 -9.77 -2.10
CA CYS A 272 13.53 -9.43 -0.68
C CYS A 272 14.50 -8.25 -0.44
N ILE A 273 13.93 -7.07 -0.21
CA ILE A 273 14.70 -5.85 0.05
C ILE A 273 14.85 -5.64 1.56
N ALA A 274 15.81 -6.36 2.15
CA ALA A 274 15.95 -6.43 3.62
C ALA A 274 16.47 -5.11 4.26
N GLU A 275 17.03 -4.20 3.46
CA GLU A 275 17.59 -2.92 3.94
C GLU A 275 16.52 -1.84 4.16
N THR A 276 15.34 -2.02 3.56
CA THR A 276 14.29 -0.99 3.54
C THR A 276 13.80 -0.64 4.94
N GLN A 277 13.31 0.60 5.06
CA GLN A 277 12.64 1.09 6.26
C GLN A 277 11.33 0.34 6.59
N LEU A 278 10.83 -0.50 5.68
CA LEU A 278 9.67 -1.35 5.90
C LEU A 278 9.95 -2.38 7.01
N PHE A 279 11.17 -2.91 7.12
CA PHE A 279 11.54 -3.90 8.13
C PHE A 279 12.23 -3.30 9.37
N ARG A 280 12.16 -1.97 9.55
CA ARG A 280 12.87 -1.24 10.62
C ARG A 280 12.53 -1.75 12.02
N GLU A 281 11.32 -2.27 12.19
CA GLU A 281 10.85 -2.77 13.47
C GLU A 281 11.34 -4.18 13.79
N LYS A 282 11.90 -4.97 12.87
CA LYS A 282 12.46 -6.28 13.26
C LYS A 282 13.70 -6.12 14.14
N ARG A 283 13.95 -7.08 15.05
CA ARG A 283 15.10 -7.06 16.00
C ARG A 283 16.41 -6.73 15.24
N GLN A 284 17.32 -5.94 15.81
CA GLN A 284 18.51 -5.46 15.08
C GLN A 284 19.37 -6.59 14.48
N TRP A 285 19.44 -7.75 15.13
CA TRP A 285 20.11 -8.94 14.59
C TRP A 285 19.43 -9.48 13.33
N PHE A 286 18.11 -9.34 13.19
CA PHE A 286 17.38 -9.68 11.97
C PHE A 286 17.85 -8.82 10.80
N ARG A 287 18.05 -7.51 10.97
CA ARG A 287 18.55 -6.62 9.89
C ARG A 287 19.99 -6.90 9.47
N LYS A 288 20.79 -7.59 10.29
CA LYS A 288 22.19 -7.94 9.97
C LYS A 288 22.35 -9.38 9.47
N ILE A 289 21.67 -10.34 10.09
CA ILE A 289 21.82 -11.78 9.85
C ILE A 289 20.83 -12.28 8.79
N PHE A 290 19.60 -11.75 8.77
CA PHE A 290 18.58 -12.18 7.81
C PHE A 290 18.93 -11.83 6.35
N PRO A 291 19.50 -10.64 6.01
CA PRO A 291 19.96 -10.39 4.65
C PRO A 291 21.07 -11.36 4.23
N LEU A 292 22.00 -11.70 5.13
CA LEU A 292 23.05 -12.68 4.86
C LEU A 292 22.45 -14.08 4.64
N PHE A 293 21.52 -14.51 5.49
CA PHE A 293 20.78 -15.75 5.30
C PHE A 293 20.00 -15.76 3.97
N MET A 294 19.28 -14.69 3.64
CA MET A 294 18.52 -14.61 2.39
C MET A 294 19.44 -14.51 1.16
N LYS A 295 20.61 -13.89 1.27
CA LYS A 295 21.60 -13.78 0.19
C LYS A 295 22.32 -15.11 -0.05
N TYR A 296 22.73 -15.80 1.00
CA TYR A 296 23.60 -16.98 0.92
C TYR A 296 22.83 -18.31 1.00
N VAL A 297 21.63 -18.35 1.60
CA VAL A 297 20.85 -19.58 1.81
C VAL A 297 19.61 -19.64 0.92
N THR A 298 18.81 -18.58 0.84
CA THR A 298 17.58 -18.59 0.02
C THR A 298 17.75 -17.99 -1.38
N GLY A 299 18.87 -17.31 -1.65
CA GLY A 299 19.10 -16.59 -2.90
C GLY A 299 18.00 -15.58 -3.24
N GLY A 300 17.40 -14.93 -2.23
CA GLY A 300 16.22 -14.06 -2.36
C GLY A 300 16.48 -12.57 -2.15
N TYR A 301 17.71 -12.20 -1.74
CA TYR A 301 18.09 -10.81 -1.46
C TYR A 301 18.27 -9.97 -2.73
N VAL A 302 17.76 -8.74 -2.70
CA VAL A 302 17.92 -7.73 -3.76
C VAL A 302 18.19 -6.37 -3.12
N GLY A 303 19.13 -5.60 -3.67
CA GLY A 303 19.42 -4.24 -3.21
C GLY A 303 18.30 -3.26 -3.56
N GLU A 304 18.22 -2.12 -2.87
CA GLU A 304 17.16 -1.12 -3.15
C GLU A 304 17.20 -0.61 -4.59
N GLU A 305 18.41 -0.38 -5.14
CA GLU A 305 18.62 0.11 -6.51
C GLU A 305 18.09 -0.89 -7.55
N GLU A 306 18.59 -2.13 -7.52
CA GLU A 306 18.15 -3.19 -8.43
C GLU A 306 16.62 -3.43 -8.31
N ALA A 307 16.08 -3.42 -7.08
CA ALA A 307 14.65 -3.56 -6.88
C ALA A 307 13.85 -2.40 -7.50
N GLY A 308 14.38 -1.17 -7.42
CA GLY A 308 13.83 0.00 -8.08
C GLY A 308 13.87 -0.09 -9.61
N GLU A 309 14.98 -0.57 -10.16
CA GLU A 309 15.13 -0.83 -11.60
C GLU A 309 14.15 -1.88 -12.10
N ARG A 310 13.94 -2.97 -11.34
CA ARG A 310 12.92 -3.99 -11.63
C ARG A 310 11.51 -3.39 -11.65
N LEU A 311 11.17 -2.55 -10.68
CA LEU A 311 9.87 -1.87 -10.67
C LEU A 311 9.73 -0.89 -11.84
N ALA A 312 10.80 -0.16 -12.21
CA ALA A 312 10.82 0.68 -13.39
C ALA A 312 10.71 -0.13 -14.70
N GLN A 313 11.29 -1.34 -14.75
CA GLN A 313 11.13 -2.27 -15.87
C GLN A 313 9.66 -2.63 -16.08
N VAL A 314 8.88 -2.90 -15.01
CA VAL A 314 7.44 -3.18 -15.14
C VAL A 314 6.66 -1.99 -15.72
N VAL A 315 7.12 -0.76 -15.44
CA VAL A 315 6.53 0.46 -15.98
C VAL A 315 6.87 0.64 -17.46
N ASP A 316 8.12 0.41 -17.87
CA ASP A 316 8.64 0.79 -19.19
C ASP A 316 8.63 -0.35 -20.22
N ASP A 317 9.04 -1.54 -19.82
CA ASP A 317 9.38 -2.64 -20.73
C ASP A 317 8.13 -3.15 -21.48
N PRO A 318 8.17 -3.28 -22.82
CA PRO A 318 7.09 -3.86 -23.61
C PRO A 318 6.64 -5.26 -23.15
N ILE A 319 7.54 -6.09 -22.63
CA ILE A 319 7.17 -7.43 -22.12
C ILE A 319 6.13 -7.33 -20.99
N CYS A 320 6.16 -6.23 -20.24
CA CYS A 320 5.28 -5.97 -19.11
C CYS A 320 3.92 -5.36 -19.51
N ALA A 321 3.62 -5.26 -20.81
CA ALA A 321 2.34 -4.74 -21.30
C ALA A 321 1.16 -5.68 -21.04
N LYS A 322 1.42 -6.97 -20.75
CA LYS A 322 0.38 -7.96 -20.47
C LYS A 322 -0.32 -7.67 -19.12
N SER A 323 -1.65 -7.64 -19.15
CA SER A 323 -2.50 -7.41 -17.97
C SER A 323 -2.85 -8.72 -17.26
N GLY A 324 -3.21 -8.63 -15.98
CA GLY A 324 -3.57 -9.78 -15.14
C GLY A 324 -2.37 -10.58 -14.65
N VAL A 325 -1.16 -10.04 -14.82
CA VAL A 325 0.09 -10.75 -14.52
C VAL A 325 0.64 -10.38 -13.15
N TYR A 326 1.27 -11.36 -12.51
CA TYR A 326 2.14 -11.18 -11.35
C TYR A 326 3.60 -11.33 -11.76
N TRP A 327 4.32 -10.22 -11.89
CA TRP A 327 5.72 -10.22 -12.33
C TRP A 327 6.68 -10.55 -11.19
N SER A 328 7.69 -11.36 -11.49
CA SER A 328 8.78 -11.69 -10.57
C SER A 328 10.08 -11.85 -11.35
N TRP A 329 11.21 -11.90 -10.64
CA TRP A 329 12.54 -12.15 -11.18
C TRP A 329 13.13 -13.37 -10.50
N ASN A 330 14.05 -14.07 -11.16
CA ASN A 330 14.92 -15.08 -10.54
C ASN A 330 14.19 -16.13 -9.66
N GLY A 331 13.21 -16.83 -10.26
CA GLY A 331 12.46 -17.93 -9.65
C GLY A 331 11.23 -17.52 -8.82
N GLY A 332 10.23 -18.41 -8.73
CA GLY A 332 8.92 -18.15 -8.10
C GLY A 332 8.92 -18.16 -6.57
N ALA A 333 10.10 -18.31 -5.94
CA ALA A 333 10.25 -18.43 -4.49
C ALA A 333 9.42 -19.54 -3.83
N GLN A 334 9.11 -20.58 -4.61
CA GLN A 334 8.35 -21.77 -4.19
C GLN A 334 9.24 -22.79 -3.44
N THR A 335 10.56 -22.74 -3.62
CA THR A 335 11.52 -23.66 -3.00
C THR A 335 12.69 -22.91 -2.37
N VAL A 336 13.26 -23.44 -1.29
CA VAL A 336 14.49 -22.93 -0.68
C VAL A 336 15.70 -23.57 -1.39
N GLY A 337 16.68 -22.76 -1.77
CA GLY A 337 17.89 -23.21 -2.46
C GLY A 337 18.32 -22.22 -3.52
N ARG A 338 19.60 -22.22 -3.89
CA ARG A 338 20.17 -21.31 -4.90
C ARG A 338 20.32 -21.99 -6.26
N TYR A 339 20.32 -23.32 -6.30
CA TYR A 339 20.51 -24.13 -7.48
C TYR A 339 19.47 -25.24 -7.52
N ASP A 340 18.98 -25.58 -8.71
CA ASP A 340 18.16 -26.78 -8.90
C ASP A 340 19.03 -28.06 -8.97
N ALA A 341 18.38 -29.22 -9.08
CA ALA A 341 19.06 -30.51 -9.18
C ALA A 341 19.98 -30.64 -10.42
N SER A 342 19.88 -29.72 -11.39
CA SER A 342 20.72 -29.64 -12.58
C SER A 342 21.87 -28.63 -12.47
N GLY A 343 22.01 -27.96 -11.31
CA GLY A 343 23.05 -26.97 -11.07
C GLY A 343 22.76 -25.58 -11.65
N LYS A 344 21.55 -25.34 -12.19
CA LYS A 344 21.15 -24.00 -12.67
C LYS A 344 20.69 -23.13 -11.50
N PRO A 345 21.00 -21.82 -11.52
CA PRO A 345 20.48 -20.88 -10.51
C PRO A 345 18.95 -20.92 -10.46
N LYS A 346 18.37 -21.24 -9.31
CA LYS A 346 16.92 -21.25 -9.04
C LYS A 346 16.69 -20.45 -7.76
N GLY A 347 16.61 -19.13 -7.88
CA GLY A 347 16.47 -18.23 -6.73
C GLY A 347 15.05 -18.16 -6.15
N ALA A 348 14.94 -17.55 -4.97
CA ALA A 348 13.67 -17.16 -4.36
C ALA A 348 13.33 -15.67 -4.63
N GLY A 349 13.62 -15.19 -5.84
CA GLY A 349 13.45 -13.78 -6.18
C GLY A 349 14.68 -12.89 -6.00
N GLY A 350 15.88 -13.45 -5.82
CA GLY A 350 17.09 -12.66 -5.52
C GLY A 350 17.72 -11.96 -6.71
N ALA A 351 18.90 -11.38 -6.47
CA ALA A 351 19.64 -10.54 -7.43
C ALA A 351 19.91 -11.22 -8.78
N GLY A 352 19.90 -10.43 -9.86
CA GLY A 352 19.96 -10.88 -11.25
C GLY A 352 18.70 -11.63 -11.71
N GLY A 353 18.71 -12.12 -12.96
CA GLY A 353 17.64 -12.93 -13.54
C GLY A 353 16.66 -12.16 -14.42
N GLU A 354 16.07 -12.86 -15.39
CA GLU A 354 15.06 -12.30 -16.28
C GLU A 354 13.70 -12.21 -15.59
N ILE A 355 12.91 -11.23 -16.02
CA ILE A 355 11.52 -11.09 -15.60
C ILE A 355 10.69 -12.24 -16.17
N PHE A 356 9.76 -12.76 -15.37
CA PHE A 356 8.84 -13.80 -15.82
C PHE A 356 7.45 -13.65 -15.17
N GLU A 357 6.46 -14.29 -15.77
CA GLU A 357 5.11 -14.39 -15.22
C GLU A 357 5.07 -15.43 -14.10
N ASN A 358 4.86 -14.98 -12.86
CA ASN A 358 4.85 -15.85 -11.69
C ASN A 358 3.43 -16.34 -11.35
N GLN A 359 3.35 -17.52 -10.76
CA GLN A 359 2.09 -18.14 -10.37
C GLN A 359 1.56 -17.55 -9.05
N GLN A 360 0.33 -17.05 -9.07
CA GLN A 360 -0.41 -16.64 -7.88
C GLN A 360 -0.89 -17.88 -7.10
N SER A 361 -1.04 -17.78 -5.78
CA SER A 361 -1.55 -18.84 -4.91
C SER A 361 -3.06 -19.00 -5.07
N ASP A 362 -3.57 -20.17 -4.69
CA ASP A 362 -5.00 -20.48 -4.72
C ASP A 362 -5.83 -19.45 -3.96
N ALA A 363 -5.31 -18.93 -2.84
CA ALA A 363 -5.96 -17.87 -2.08
C ALA A 363 -6.16 -16.61 -2.92
N VAL A 364 -5.14 -16.18 -3.69
CA VAL A 364 -5.25 -15.01 -4.57
C VAL A 364 -6.13 -15.29 -5.80
N GLN A 365 -6.16 -16.54 -6.26
CA GLN A 365 -6.93 -16.97 -7.44
C GLN A 365 -8.41 -17.28 -7.13
N ASP A 366 -8.80 -17.34 -5.85
CA ASP A 366 -10.20 -17.50 -5.43
C ASP A 366 -11.04 -16.31 -5.92
N ARG A 367 -11.84 -16.55 -6.96
CA ARG A 367 -12.66 -15.54 -7.63
C ARG A 367 -13.77 -15.00 -6.75
N GLU A 368 -14.41 -15.85 -5.94
CA GLU A 368 -15.52 -15.43 -5.10
C GLU A 368 -15.01 -14.53 -3.98
N THR A 369 -13.89 -14.91 -3.36
CA THR A 369 -13.24 -14.10 -2.34
C THR A 369 -12.71 -12.79 -2.94
N ALA A 370 -12.05 -12.82 -4.10
CA ALA A 370 -11.55 -11.61 -4.76
C ALA A 370 -12.67 -10.63 -5.12
N LYS A 371 -13.80 -11.14 -5.67
CA LYS A 371 -14.98 -10.34 -5.95
C LYS A 371 -15.56 -9.71 -4.68
N LYS A 372 -15.69 -10.47 -3.60
CA LYS A 372 -16.16 -9.95 -2.30
C LYS A 372 -15.23 -8.89 -1.74
N VAL A 373 -13.91 -9.11 -1.77
CA VAL A 373 -12.91 -8.10 -1.37
C VAL A 373 -13.12 -6.82 -2.16
N PHE A 374 -13.25 -6.90 -3.49
CA PHE A 374 -13.45 -5.71 -4.33
C PHE A 374 -14.76 -4.98 -3.99
N ASP A 375 -15.89 -5.70 -3.92
CA ASP A 375 -17.21 -5.12 -3.66
C ASP A 375 -17.28 -4.48 -2.26
N LEU A 376 -16.68 -5.12 -1.24
CA LEU A 376 -16.59 -4.56 0.11
C LEU A 376 -15.64 -3.36 0.16
N SER A 377 -14.49 -3.42 -0.51
CA SER A 377 -13.55 -2.29 -0.57
C SER A 377 -14.16 -1.06 -1.26
N CYS A 378 -15.06 -1.23 -2.24
CA CYS A 378 -15.83 -0.10 -2.77
C CYS A 378 -16.65 0.62 -1.70
N LYS A 379 -17.35 -0.15 -0.85
CA LYS A 379 -18.16 0.39 0.25
C LYS A 379 -17.27 1.06 1.32
N LEU A 380 -16.21 0.37 1.75
CA LEU A 380 -15.29 0.83 2.79
C LEU A 380 -14.50 2.07 2.35
N ALA A 381 -14.10 2.16 1.10
CA ALA A 381 -13.43 3.35 0.56
C ALA A 381 -14.38 4.55 0.35
N GLY A 382 -15.69 4.38 0.62
CA GLY A 382 -16.70 5.41 0.41
C GLY A 382 -16.79 5.84 -1.05
N LEU A 383 -16.60 4.91 -2.00
CA LEU A 383 -16.78 5.21 -3.42
C LEU A 383 -18.27 5.43 -3.71
N LYS A 384 -18.57 6.51 -4.42
CA LYS A 384 -19.91 6.79 -4.92
C LYS A 384 -20.14 5.95 -6.17
N ASP A 385 -21.39 5.60 -6.49
CA ASP A 385 -21.71 4.79 -7.67
C ASP A 385 -21.13 5.37 -8.97
N LYS A 386 -21.12 6.70 -9.11
CA LYS A 386 -20.53 7.41 -10.26
C LYS A 386 -19.00 7.36 -10.35
N GLU A 387 -18.33 7.01 -9.25
CA GLU A 387 -16.87 6.86 -9.16
C GLU A 387 -16.43 5.42 -9.47
N ILE A 388 -17.36 4.47 -9.43
CA ILE A 388 -17.11 3.07 -9.79
C ILE A 388 -17.37 2.93 -11.28
N LEU A 389 -16.35 2.52 -12.03
CA LEU A 389 -16.56 2.20 -13.43
C LEU A 389 -17.47 0.97 -13.54
N PRO A 390 -18.49 1.00 -14.41
CA PRO A 390 -19.33 -0.17 -14.60
C PRO A 390 -18.48 -1.30 -15.19
N ASP A 391 -18.75 -2.52 -14.72
CA ASP A 391 -18.07 -3.74 -15.17
C ASP A 391 -18.04 -3.81 -16.71
N GLY A 392 -16.92 -4.27 -17.25
CA GLY A 392 -16.76 -4.53 -18.67
C GLY A 392 -17.54 -5.76 -19.14
N PRO A 393 -17.79 -5.87 -20.46
CA PRO A 393 -18.46 -7.01 -21.07
C PRO A 393 -17.58 -8.26 -21.17
#